data_AF-A0A9R0RH80-F1
#
_entry.id   AF-A0A9R0RH80-F1
#
_cell.length_a   1.000
_cell.length_b   1.000
_cell.length_c   1.000
_cell.angle_alpha   90.00
_cell.angle_beta   90.00
_cell.angle_gamma   90.00
#
_symmetry.space_group_name_H-M   'P 1'
#
loop_
_entity.id
_entity.type
_entity.pdbx_description
1 polymer ?
#
loop_
_entity_poly.entity_id
_entity_poly.type
_entity_poly.pdbx_seq_one_letter_code
_entity_poly.pdbx_strand_id
1 'polypeptide(L)'
;MIGLRLEDIYASLFLVKCDTILNRANHQHGEKQTKMTKFCGGICLFFVLICVIWAPMLIYSSGNPTNIANPIIDVSVKIDIKALGGRLTFFQTTACEKIPWKYLKAYNDVDPLDYLGAYNVEDIQLICCQPDASTMWLVPPPVQSRFVRSLEETEMIFGKMELILNWDFLRARPKGKELVKYESPVEQCPSVENVKQVLNGSAHSLRITDAYPRYFRVTGSGEVRRLESSIDSVSGELLLNNGTPPWWSFYDTNPSDLAGCQGQNGPMAIVVSEETPQGIIGETLSKFSIWSLYITFVLAVARFIRLQCSDLRMRIPYENLPSCDRLLDICEGIYAARAEGELEVEEVLYWTLVNVYRSPHMLLEYTKPD
;
A
#
# COMPACT_ATOMS: atom_id res chain seq x y z
N MET A 1 5.73 -43.02 -9.86
CA MET A 1 7.09 -42.42 -9.94
C MET A 1 7.95 -43.07 -11.02
N ILE A 2 7.95 -44.41 -11.15
CA ILE A 2 8.65 -45.16 -12.22
C ILE A 2 8.18 -44.76 -13.62
N GLY A 3 6.86 -44.71 -13.86
CA GLY A 3 6.29 -44.26 -15.13
C GLY A 3 6.69 -42.84 -15.53
N LEU A 4 6.62 -41.88 -14.59
CA LEU A 4 7.03 -40.49 -14.84
C LEU A 4 8.51 -40.36 -15.26
N ARG A 5 9.39 -41.21 -14.71
CA ARG A 5 10.81 -41.23 -15.10
C ARG A 5 11.01 -41.79 -16.50
N LEU A 6 10.27 -42.84 -16.87
CA LEU A 6 10.32 -43.40 -18.22
C LEU A 6 9.85 -42.38 -19.26
N GLU A 7 8.74 -41.68 -18.97
CA GLU A 7 8.20 -40.64 -19.85
C GLU A 7 9.19 -39.48 -20.05
N ASP A 8 9.84 -39.02 -18.98
CA ASP A 8 10.85 -37.95 -19.03
C ASP A 8 12.10 -38.36 -19.84
N ILE A 9 12.59 -39.59 -19.64
CA ILE A 9 13.69 -40.17 -20.42
C ILE A 9 13.32 -40.28 -21.91
N TYR A 10 12.13 -40.81 -22.21
CA TYR A 10 11.67 -40.96 -23.58
C TYR A 10 11.50 -39.60 -24.27
N ALA A 11 10.86 -38.63 -23.62
CA ALA A 11 10.66 -37.30 -24.16
C ALA A 11 11.99 -36.57 -24.43
N SER A 12 12.96 -36.68 -23.51
CA SER A 12 14.28 -36.08 -23.70
C SER A 12 15.05 -36.74 -24.85
N LEU A 13 15.07 -38.08 -24.94
CA LEU A 13 15.70 -38.81 -26.06
C LEU A 13 15.07 -38.47 -27.40
N PHE A 14 13.74 -38.32 -27.45
CA PHE A 14 13.02 -37.92 -28.66
C PHE A 14 13.45 -36.52 -29.13
N LEU A 15 13.54 -35.54 -28.22
CA LEU A 15 14.03 -34.20 -28.54
C LEU A 15 15.47 -34.23 -29.08
N VAL A 16 16.35 -35.04 -28.47
CA VAL A 16 17.73 -35.21 -28.95
C VAL A 16 17.78 -35.85 -30.34
N LYS A 17 16.92 -36.85 -30.62
CA LYS A 17 16.80 -37.44 -31.97
C LYS A 17 16.35 -36.42 -33.00
N CYS A 18 15.34 -35.61 -32.68
CA CYS A 18 14.90 -34.52 -33.55
C CYS A 18 16.01 -33.49 -33.82
N ASP A 19 16.76 -33.06 -32.79
CA ASP A 19 17.90 -32.14 -32.94
C ASP A 19 19.00 -32.74 -33.82
N THR A 20 19.32 -34.02 -33.61
CA THR A 20 20.33 -34.74 -34.40
C THR A 20 19.94 -34.78 -35.88
N ILE A 21 18.68 -35.08 -36.20
CA ILE A 21 18.19 -35.20 -37.58
C ILE A 21 18.03 -33.83 -38.26
N LEU A 22 17.43 -32.85 -37.57
CA LEU A 22 17.07 -31.57 -38.18
C LEU A 22 18.26 -30.60 -38.22
N ASN A 23 19.00 -30.50 -37.12
CA ASN A 23 20.04 -29.49 -36.95
C ASN A 23 21.45 -30.05 -37.17
N ARG A 24 21.78 -31.21 -36.58
CA ARG A 24 23.17 -31.73 -36.64
C ARG A 24 23.49 -32.43 -37.95
N ALA A 25 22.57 -33.18 -38.54
CA ALA A 25 22.80 -33.92 -39.79
C ALA A 25 23.14 -33.00 -40.97
N ASN A 26 22.60 -31.78 -40.98
CA ASN A 26 22.83 -30.80 -42.04
C ASN A 26 24.03 -29.87 -41.78
N HIS A 27 24.71 -29.99 -40.63
CA HIS A 27 25.77 -29.07 -40.23
C HIS A 27 27.16 -29.70 -40.39
N GLN A 28 28.04 -29.05 -41.15
CA GLN A 28 29.41 -29.54 -41.33
C GLN A 28 30.32 -29.11 -40.18
N HIS A 29 31.29 -29.96 -39.83
CA HIS A 29 32.23 -29.64 -38.77
C HIS A 29 33.07 -28.40 -39.14
N GLY A 30 33.05 -27.38 -38.29
CA GLY A 30 33.72 -26.09 -38.52
C GLY A 30 32.87 -25.05 -39.27
N GLU A 31 31.64 -25.39 -39.66
CA GLU A 31 30.73 -24.43 -40.30
C GLU A 31 30.22 -23.37 -39.29
N LYS A 32 30.07 -22.14 -39.76
CA LYS A 32 29.60 -21.03 -38.93
C LYS A 32 28.12 -21.17 -38.64
N GLN A 33 27.76 -21.17 -37.35
CA GLN A 33 26.38 -21.03 -36.89
C GLN A 33 25.67 -19.83 -37.55
N THR A 34 24.45 -20.05 -38.07
CA THR A 34 23.74 -19.05 -38.87
C THR A 34 23.48 -17.78 -38.07
N LYS A 35 23.51 -16.63 -38.76
CA LYS A 35 23.25 -15.33 -38.12
C LYS A 35 21.84 -15.28 -37.52
N MET A 36 20.86 -15.94 -38.14
CA MET A 36 19.48 -16.00 -37.68
C MET A 36 19.33 -16.74 -36.35
N THR A 37 20.01 -17.88 -36.16
CA THR A 37 19.95 -18.61 -34.88
C THR A 37 20.55 -17.79 -33.74
N LYS A 38 21.67 -17.10 -33.98
CA LYS A 38 22.30 -16.21 -32.99
C LYS A 38 21.43 -15.00 -32.65
N PHE A 39 20.85 -14.38 -33.68
CA PHE A 39 19.97 -13.23 -33.53
C PHE A 39 18.70 -13.64 -32.80
N CYS A 40 17.99 -14.67 -33.26
CA CYS A 40 16.75 -15.14 -32.66
C CYS A 40 16.93 -15.55 -31.19
N GLY A 41 17.93 -16.37 -30.86
CA GLY A 41 18.12 -16.82 -29.47
C GLY A 41 18.48 -15.69 -28.51
N GLY A 42 19.50 -14.90 -28.83
CA GLY A 42 20.00 -13.85 -27.94
C GLY A 42 19.06 -12.65 -27.85
N ILE A 43 18.49 -12.22 -28.98
CA ILE A 43 17.65 -11.01 -29.02
C ILE A 43 16.23 -11.30 -28.55
N CYS A 44 15.70 -12.51 -28.76
CA CYS A 44 14.43 -12.89 -28.15
C CYS A 44 14.54 -12.84 -26.61
N LEU A 45 15.60 -13.43 -26.04
CA LEU A 45 15.82 -13.37 -24.59
C LEU A 45 15.98 -11.93 -24.09
N PHE A 46 16.73 -11.10 -24.82
CA PHE A 46 16.89 -9.68 -24.51
C PHE A 46 15.55 -8.93 -24.48
N PHE A 47 14.70 -9.11 -25.49
CA PHE A 47 13.37 -8.50 -25.52
C PHE A 47 12.45 -9.02 -24.42
N VAL A 48 12.48 -10.33 -24.14
CA VAL A 48 11.74 -10.90 -23.01
C VAL A 48 12.15 -10.24 -21.70
N LEU A 49 13.46 -10.04 -21.47
CA LEU A 49 13.97 -9.40 -20.26
C LEU A 49 13.56 -7.92 -20.19
N ILE A 50 13.60 -7.18 -21.31
CA ILE A 50 13.05 -5.83 -21.37
C ILE A 50 11.57 -5.83 -21.02
N CYS A 51 10.77 -6.70 -21.63
CA CYS A 51 9.34 -6.78 -21.35
C CYS A 51 9.08 -7.09 -19.87
N VAL A 52 9.85 -7.96 -19.23
CA VAL A 52 9.69 -8.29 -17.81
C VAL A 52 9.97 -7.08 -16.91
N ILE A 53 10.98 -6.27 -17.25
CA ILE A 53 11.34 -5.08 -16.48
C ILE A 53 10.36 -3.93 -16.75
N TRP A 54 9.95 -3.75 -18.01
CA TRP A 54 9.19 -2.59 -18.46
C TRP A 54 7.67 -2.79 -18.43
N ALA A 55 7.15 -4.00 -18.65
CA ALA A 55 5.70 -4.23 -18.66
C ALA A 55 5.01 -3.86 -17.34
N PRO A 56 5.57 -4.15 -16.15
CA PRO A 56 4.98 -3.68 -14.90
C PRO A 56 4.95 -2.14 -14.79
N MET A 57 6.01 -1.46 -15.26
CA MET A 57 6.07 0.00 -15.31
C MET A 57 5.04 0.57 -16.28
N LEU A 58 4.89 -0.04 -17.46
CA LEU A 58 3.92 0.38 -18.47
C LEU A 58 2.49 0.16 -18.01
N ILE A 59 2.17 -0.98 -17.39
CA ILE A 59 0.83 -1.24 -16.84
C ILE A 59 0.50 -0.21 -15.77
N TYR A 60 1.46 0.20 -14.94
CA TYR A 60 1.26 1.27 -13.97
C TYR A 60 1.06 2.65 -14.63
N SER A 61 1.84 2.95 -15.67
CA SER A 61 1.77 4.25 -16.36
C SER A 61 0.55 4.40 -17.29
N SER A 62 0.14 3.33 -17.99
CA SER A 62 -0.96 3.35 -18.95
C SER A 62 -2.28 2.88 -18.34
N GLY A 63 -2.20 2.03 -17.31
CA GLY A 63 -3.32 1.55 -16.53
C GLY A 63 -3.43 2.30 -15.21
N ASN A 64 -3.24 3.63 -15.22
CA ASN A 64 -3.61 4.46 -14.08
C ASN A 64 -5.08 4.13 -13.79
N PRO A 65 -5.39 3.35 -12.73
CA PRO A 65 -6.76 3.04 -12.41
C PRO A 65 -7.45 4.40 -12.30
N THR A 66 -8.61 4.59 -12.92
CA THR A 66 -9.34 5.86 -12.88
C THR A 66 -9.35 6.34 -11.45
N ASN A 67 -8.48 7.30 -11.13
CA ASN A 67 -8.34 7.83 -9.79
C ASN A 67 -9.66 8.54 -9.56
N ILE A 68 -10.32 8.17 -8.47
CA ILE A 68 -11.61 8.76 -8.12
C ILE A 68 -11.43 9.65 -6.92
N ALA A 69 -12.19 10.74 -6.92
CA ALA A 69 -12.40 11.55 -5.74
C ALA A 69 -12.82 10.65 -4.56
N ASN A 70 -12.21 10.89 -3.41
CA ASN A 70 -12.42 10.09 -2.21
C ASN A 70 -12.83 11.02 -1.06
N PRO A 71 -14.07 11.55 -1.11
CA PRO A 71 -14.52 12.53 -0.14
C PRO A 71 -14.60 11.95 1.28
N ILE A 72 -14.42 12.82 2.25
CA ILE A 72 -14.62 12.58 3.67
C ILE A 72 -16.10 12.34 3.94
N ILE A 73 -16.38 11.21 4.59
CA ILE A 73 -17.71 10.68 4.93
C ILE A 73 -18.10 11.10 6.33
N ASP A 74 -17.15 11.19 7.26
CA ASP A 74 -17.41 11.57 8.63
C ASP A 74 -16.20 12.26 9.27
N VAL A 75 -16.45 13.09 10.28
CA VAL A 75 -15.45 13.92 10.92
C VAL A 75 -15.70 13.96 12.42
N SER A 76 -14.65 13.80 13.22
CA SER A 76 -14.70 14.09 14.65
C SER A 76 -13.58 15.03 15.04
N VAL A 77 -13.92 16.08 15.78
CA VAL A 77 -12.95 17.02 16.34
C VAL A 77 -12.93 16.85 17.85
N LYS A 78 -11.74 16.76 18.44
CA LYS A 78 -11.56 16.64 19.89
C LYS A 78 -10.47 17.58 20.37
N ILE A 79 -10.70 18.21 21.51
CA ILE A 79 -9.72 19.04 22.20
C ILE A 79 -9.50 18.44 23.57
N ASP A 80 -8.26 18.02 23.81
CA ASP A 80 -7.84 17.36 25.02
C ASP A 80 -6.80 18.17 25.75
N ILE A 81 -6.89 18.17 27.08
CA ILE A 81 -5.85 18.71 27.94
C ILE A 81 -5.06 17.56 28.56
N LYS A 82 -3.73 17.65 28.53
CA LYS A 82 -2.83 16.66 29.07
C LYS A 82 -1.99 17.26 30.20
N ALA A 83 -1.92 16.52 31.30
CA ALA A 83 -1.15 16.83 32.50
C ALA A 83 -0.45 15.56 33.00
N LEU A 84 0.41 15.68 34.00
CA LEU A 84 1.03 14.54 34.70
C LEU A 84 -0.01 13.56 35.25
N GLY A 85 -1.16 14.07 35.69
CA GLY A 85 -2.25 13.28 36.24
C GLY A 85 -3.11 12.55 35.20
N GLY A 86 -2.89 12.76 33.90
CA GLY A 86 -3.63 12.11 32.82
C GLY A 86 -4.13 13.08 31.74
N ARG A 87 -5.19 12.67 31.03
CA ARG A 87 -5.81 13.42 29.92
C ARG A 87 -7.31 13.60 30.18
N LEU A 88 -7.83 14.80 29.93
CA LEU A 88 -9.27 15.07 29.91
C LEU A 88 -9.69 15.67 28.58
N THR A 89 -10.86 15.29 28.07
CA THR A 89 -11.42 15.80 26.80
C THR A 89 -12.37 16.94 27.08
N PHE A 90 -11.95 18.18 26.82
CA PHE A 90 -12.81 19.35 26.99
C PHE A 90 -13.91 19.34 25.94
N PHE A 91 -13.54 19.32 24.66
CA PHE A 91 -14.50 19.45 23.58
C PHE A 91 -14.44 18.22 22.69
N GLN A 92 -15.61 17.71 22.32
CA GLN A 92 -15.73 16.70 21.28
C GLN A 92 -17.01 16.94 20.49
N THR A 93 -16.88 17.06 19.17
CA THR A 93 -18.02 17.13 18.25
C THR A 93 -17.86 16.13 17.11
N THR A 94 -18.98 15.53 16.73
CA THR A 94 -19.14 14.73 15.50
C THR A 94 -20.22 15.31 14.60
N ALA A 95 -20.92 16.35 15.08
CA ALA A 95 -21.94 17.05 14.31
C ALA A 95 -21.26 18.04 13.35
N CYS A 96 -20.78 17.51 12.22
CA CYS A 96 -20.11 18.30 11.19
C CYS A 96 -20.77 18.11 9.83
N GLU A 97 -21.04 19.24 9.17
CA GLU A 97 -21.47 19.30 7.79
C GLU A 97 -20.25 19.28 6.87
N LYS A 98 -20.28 18.46 5.82
CA LYS A 98 -19.21 18.35 4.82
C LYS A 98 -19.76 18.86 3.51
N ILE A 99 -19.44 20.10 3.18
CA ILE A 99 -19.96 20.82 2.02
C ILE A 99 -18.97 20.58 0.86
N PRO A 100 -19.38 19.89 -0.22
CA PRO A 100 -18.54 19.74 -1.41
C PRO A 100 -18.25 21.10 -2.03
N TRP A 101 -17.00 21.28 -2.45
CA TRP A 101 -16.53 22.58 -2.94
C TRP A 101 -17.32 23.11 -4.15
N LYS A 102 -17.80 22.20 -5.01
CA LYS A 102 -18.68 22.49 -6.15
C LYS A 102 -19.93 23.31 -5.81
N TYR A 103 -20.43 23.22 -4.57
CA TYR A 103 -21.66 23.91 -4.14
C TYR A 103 -21.39 25.22 -3.38
N LEU A 104 -20.13 25.57 -3.13
CA LEU A 104 -19.78 26.82 -2.46
C LEU A 104 -19.91 27.99 -3.43
N LYS A 105 -20.78 28.95 -3.08
CA LYS A 105 -21.02 30.16 -3.88
C LYS A 105 -20.04 31.30 -3.57
N ALA A 106 -19.27 31.19 -2.49
CA ALA A 106 -18.38 32.24 -1.97
C ALA A 106 -16.91 31.79 -1.99
N TYR A 107 -16.40 31.29 -3.13
CA TYR A 107 -15.03 30.78 -3.26
C TYR A 107 -13.97 31.79 -2.81
N ASN A 108 -14.07 33.03 -3.30
CA ASN A 108 -13.07 34.08 -3.06
C ASN A 108 -13.00 34.52 -1.59
N ASP A 109 -14.06 34.30 -0.81
CA ASP A 109 -14.10 34.67 0.60
C ASP A 109 -13.49 33.56 1.47
N VAL A 110 -13.59 32.30 1.05
CA VAL A 110 -13.12 31.13 1.80
C VAL A 110 -11.64 30.81 1.53
N ASP A 111 -11.14 31.04 0.32
CA ASP A 111 -9.73 30.91 -0.05
C ASP A 111 -9.22 32.19 -0.76
N PRO A 112 -9.01 33.29 -0.02
CA PRO A 112 -8.64 34.58 -0.61
C PRO A 112 -7.25 34.60 -1.24
N LEU A 113 -6.39 33.65 -0.87
CA LEU A 113 -5.00 33.52 -1.35
C LEU A 113 -4.85 32.46 -2.46
N ASP A 114 -5.95 31.83 -2.88
CA ASP A 114 -6.03 30.82 -3.93
C ASP A 114 -5.05 29.64 -3.73
N TYR A 115 -4.93 29.16 -2.48
CA TYR A 115 -4.15 27.97 -2.16
C TYR A 115 -4.68 26.70 -2.83
N LEU A 116 -5.96 26.68 -3.17
CA LEU A 116 -6.69 25.54 -3.70
C LEU A 116 -6.73 25.48 -5.23
N GLY A 117 -6.30 26.53 -5.94
CA GLY A 117 -6.43 26.64 -7.41
C GLY A 117 -5.73 25.53 -8.21
N ALA A 118 -4.75 24.84 -7.61
CA ALA A 118 -4.05 23.70 -8.22
C ALA A 118 -4.78 22.35 -8.06
N TYR A 119 -5.84 22.28 -7.24
CA TYR A 119 -6.55 21.04 -6.91
C TYR A 119 -7.88 20.93 -7.64
N ASN A 120 -8.35 19.69 -7.83
CA ASN A 120 -9.64 19.44 -8.46
C ASN A 120 -10.77 19.80 -7.48
N VAL A 121 -11.82 20.45 -8.00
CA VAL A 121 -13.01 20.86 -7.23
C VAL A 121 -13.72 19.67 -6.57
N GLU A 122 -13.62 18.47 -7.14
CA GLU A 122 -14.24 17.25 -6.59
C GLU A 122 -13.50 16.68 -5.37
N ASP A 123 -12.22 17.04 -5.20
CA ASP A 123 -11.36 16.56 -4.10
C ASP A 123 -11.42 17.44 -2.85
N ILE A 124 -12.03 18.63 -2.98
CA ILE A 124 -12.06 19.65 -1.94
C ILE A 124 -13.41 19.60 -1.22
N GLN A 125 -13.36 19.67 0.11
CA GLN A 125 -14.54 19.80 0.95
C GLN A 125 -14.30 20.84 2.04
N LEU A 126 -15.31 21.66 2.29
CA LEU A 126 -15.38 22.49 3.47
C LEU A 126 -16.09 21.72 4.59
N ILE A 127 -15.47 21.66 5.75
CA ILE A 127 -16.02 21.01 6.94
C ILE A 127 -16.41 22.10 7.94
N CYS A 128 -17.68 22.10 8.30
CA CYS A 128 -18.28 23.01 9.25
C CYS A 128 -18.82 22.21 10.43
N CYS A 129 -18.19 22.30 11.60
CA CYS A 129 -18.67 21.62 12.79
C CYS A 129 -19.52 22.54 13.67
N GLN A 130 -20.47 21.95 14.40
CA GLN A 130 -21.23 22.65 15.41
C GLN A 130 -20.31 23.19 16.52
N PRO A 131 -20.54 24.41 17.03
CA PRO A 131 -19.73 25.01 18.09
C PRO A 131 -19.92 24.31 19.43
N ASP A 132 -21.10 23.75 19.71
CA ASP A 132 -21.37 23.00 20.92
C ASP A 132 -20.86 21.56 20.82
N ALA A 133 -20.28 21.04 21.91
CA ALA A 133 -19.84 19.65 21.97
C ALA A 133 -21.04 18.70 21.83
N SER A 134 -20.85 17.60 21.09
CA SER A 134 -21.82 16.51 21.01
C SER A 134 -21.84 15.64 22.28
N THR A 135 -20.97 15.95 23.26
CA THR A 135 -20.82 15.21 24.52
C THR A 135 -20.92 16.14 25.72
N MET A 136 -21.48 15.63 26.81
CA MET A 136 -21.60 16.37 28.07
C MET A 136 -20.32 16.25 28.90
N TRP A 137 -19.99 17.27 29.67
CA TRP A 137 -18.85 17.29 30.59
C TRP A 137 -19.19 16.57 31.91
N LEU A 138 -18.94 15.27 31.93
CA LEU A 138 -19.27 14.37 33.05
C LEU A 138 -18.04 13.98 33.89
N VAL A 139 -17.21 14.95 34.26
CA VAL A 139 -16.03 14.68 35.11
C VAL A 139 -16.42 14.75 36.59
N PRO A 140 -16.20 13.67 37.38
CA PRO A 140 -16.49 13.69 38.80
C PRO A 140 -15.67 14.77 39.54
N PRO A 141 -16.25 15.51 40.51
CA PRO A 141 -15.53 16.51 41.31
C PRO A 141 -14.20 16.03 41.93
N PRO A 142 -14.07 14.80 42.47
CA PRO A 142 -12.79 14.32 43.00
C PRO A 142 -11.73 14.10 41.90
N VAL A 143 -12.14 13.80 40.67
CA VAL A 143 -11.22 13.66 39.53
C VAL A 143 -10.78 15.04 39.06
N GLN A 144 -11.71 15.99 38.94
CA GLN A 144 -11.43 17.35 38.52
C GLN A 144 -10.45 18.05 39.47
N SER A 145 -10.66 17.95 40.79
CA SER A 145 -9.76 18.56 41.79
C SER A 145 -8.35 17.96 41.78
N ARG A 146 -8.21 16.65 41.56
CA ARG A 146 -6.89 16.00 41.37
C ARG A 146 -6.22 16.44 40.06
N PHE A 147 -7.00 16.55 38.99
CA PHE A 147 -6.50 17.00 37.70
C PHE A 147 -5.98 18.44 37.76
N VAL A 148 -6.72 19.33 38.40
CA VAL A 148 -6.31 20.72 38.65
C VAL A 148 -4.96 20.79 39.38
N ARG A 149 -4.77 20.00 40.44
CA ARG A 149 -3.48 19.92 41.14
C ARG A 149 -2.35 19.43 40.22
N SER A 150 -2.64 18.42 39.40
CA SER A 150 -1.64 17.88 38.47
C SER A 150 -1.24 18.87 37.37
N LEU A 151 -2.10 19.82 37.01
CA LEU A 151 -1.75 20.88 36.06
C LEU A 151 -0.70 21.83 36.64
N GLU A 152 -0.81 22.19 37.92
CA GLU A 152 0.17 23.03 38.62
C GLU A 152 1.53 22.33 38.71
N GLU A 153 1.53 21.04 39.06
CA GLU A 153 2.74 20.21 39.06
C GLU A 153 3.37 20.11 37.67
N THR A 154 2.55 20.01 36.63
CA THR A 154 3.02 19.94 35.23
C THR A 154 3.68 21.25 34.81
N GLU A 155 3.08 22.39 35.13
CA GLU A 155 3.66 23.71 34.86
C GLU A 155 4.98 23.92 35.62
N MET A 156 5.06 23.50 36.89
CA MET A 156 6.30 23.58 37.67
C MET A 156 7.44 22.73 37.09
N ILE A 157 7.13 21.55 36.53
CA ILE A 157 8.15 20.60 36.04
C ILE A 157 8.54 20.86 34.58
N PHE A 158 7.55 21.04 33.70
CA PHE A 158 7.75 21.14 32.25
C PHE A 158 7.69 22.58 31.72
N GLY A 159 7.31 23.55 32.56
CA GLY A 159 7.20 24.96 32.19
C GLY A 159 6.03 25.31 31.28
N LYS A 160 5.23 24.32 30.84
CA LYS A 160 4.03 24.51 30.03
C LYS A 160 3.07 23.34 30.14
N MET A 161 1.78 23.62 29.95
CA MET A 161 0.76 22.59 29.76
C MET A 161 0.63 22.20 28.28
N GLU A 162 0.07 21.02 28.01
CA GLU A 162 -0.17 20.54 26.65
C GLU A 162 -1.68 20.45 26.39
N LEU A 163 -2.18 21.30 25.50
CA LEU A 163 -3.50 21.15 24.90
C LEU A 163 -3.31 20.52 23.52
N ILE A 164 -4.05 19.45 23.24
CA ILE A 164 -3.91 18.62 22.05
C ILE A 164 -5.20 18.67 21.26
N LEU A 165 -5.11 19.05 19.99
CA LEU A 165 -6.24 19.07 19.09
C LEU A 165 -6.17 17.88 18.14
N ASN A 166 -7.28 17.16 18.04
CA ASN A 166 -7.42 15.98 17.21
C ASN A 166 -8.51 16.16 16.16
N TRP A 167 -8.16 15.91 14.91
CA TRP A 167 -9.12 15.71 13.83
C TRP A 167 -9.07 14.26 13.37
N ASP A 168 -10.20 13.58 13.47
CA ASP A 168 -10.43 12.24 12.95
C ASP A 168 -11.24 12.37 11.65
N PHE A 169 -10.66 12.07 10.50
CA PHE A 169 -11.33 12.09 9.19
C PHE A 169 -11.60 10.65 8.71
N LEU A 170 -12.85 10.34 8.40
CA LEU A 170 -13.26 9.04 7.88
C LEU A 170 -13.59 9.14 6.40
N ARG A 171 -13.07 8.21 5.60
CA ARG A 171 -13.29 8.12 4.14
C ARG A 171 -13.45 6.66 3.71
N ALA A 172 -14.01 6.41 2.53
CA ALA A 172 -14.34 5.04 2.07
C ALA A 172 -13.09 4.20 1.72
N ARG A 173 -12.03 4.88 1.28
CA ARG A 173 -10.79 4.30 0.76
C ARG A 173 -9.58 5.09 1.26
N PRO A 174 -8.35 4.56 1.20
CA PRO A 174 -8.01 3.17 0.89
C PRO A 174 -8.51 2.19 1.97
N LYS A 175 -8.73 0.92 1.62
CA LYS A 175 -9.17 -0.10 2.57
C LYS A 175 -8.09 -0.39 3.62
N GLY A 176 -8.47 -0.44 4.89
CA GLY A 176 -7.53 -0.56 6.02
C GLY A 176 -6.86 0.76 6.42
N LYS A 177 -7.18 1.86 5.73
CA LYS A 177 -6.71 3.23 6.00
C LYS A 177 -7.85 4.24 5.88
N GLU A 178 -9.07 3.81 6.22
CA GLU A 178 -10.28 4.62 6.12
C GLU A 178 -10.28 5.78 7.12
N LEU A 179 -9.81 5.54 8.35
CA LEU A 179 -9.74 6.55 9.40
C LEU A 179 -8.33 7.15 9.44
N VAL A 180 -8.24 8.44 9.17
CA VAL A 180 -6.98 9.20 9.23
C VAL A 180 -7.06 10.23 10.34
N LYS A 181 -6.00 10.32 11.14
CA LYS A 181 -5.96 11.18 12.32
C LYS A 181 -4.90 12.26 12.17
N TYR A 182 -5.24 13.46 12.59
CA TYR A 182 -4.32 14.56 12.79
C TYR A 182 -4.32 14.93 14.26
N GLU A 183 -3.17 14.82 14.91
CA GLU A 183 -2.96 15.19 16.32
C GLU A 183 -1.87 16.26 16.36
N SER A 184 -2.19 17.46 16.83
CA SER A 184 -1.22 18.54 17.01
C SER A 184 -1.35 19.16 18.40
N PRO A 185 -0.22 19.36 19.12
CA PRO A 185 -0.23 20.23 20.28
C PRO A 185 -0.52 21.65 19.82
N VAL A 186 -1.25 22.40 20.64
CA VAL A 186 -1.46 23.82 20.43
C VAL A 186 -0.17 24.55 20.80
N GLU A 187 0.34 25.35 19.85
CA GLU A 187 1.59 26.09 20.01
C GLU A 187 1.53 27.10 21.16
N GLN A 188 0.43 27.86 21.22
CA GLN A 188 0.20 28.88 22.25
C GLN A 188 -0.93 28.46 23.19
N CYS A 189 -0.56 27.63 24.16
CA CYS A 189 -1.48 27.19 25.20
C CYS A 189 -1.82 28.34 26.17
N PRO A 190 -3.06 28.40 26.69
CA PRO A 190 -3.42 29.36 27.73
C PRO A 190 -2.67 29.11 29.05
N SER A 191 -2.71 30.07 29.98
CA SER A 191 -2.09 29.86 31.30
C SER A 191 -2.87 28.82 32.12
N VAL A 192 -2.16 28.08 32.98
CA VAL A 192 -2.79 27.12 33.89
C VAL A 192 -3.79 27.81 34.82
N GLU A 193 -3.48 29.03 35.26
CA GLU A 193 -4.39 29.80 36.13
C GLU A 193 -5.72 30.12 35.43
N ASN A 194 -5.72 30.44 34.14
CA ASN A 194 -6.96 30.67 33.39
C ASN A 194 -7.79 29.38 33.30
N VAL A 195 -7.15 28.24 33.01
CA VAL A 195 -7.83 26.93 32.97
C VAL A 195 -8.43 26.60 34.33
N LYS A 196 -7.72 26.86 35.42
CA LYS A 196 -8.20 26.67 36.79
C LYS A 196 -9.42 27.53 37.09
N GLN A 197 -9.39 28.81 36.72
CA GLN A 197 -10.53 29.71 36.91
C GLN A 197 -11.76 29.22 36.17
N VAL A 198 -11.60 28.69 34.95
CA VAL A 198 -12.72 28.11 34.19
C VAL A 198 -13.24 26.83 34.85
N LEU A 199 -12.36 25.91 35.24
CA LEU A 199 -12.75 24.65 35.89
C LEU A 199 -13.40 24.86 37.27
N ASN A 200 -12.99 25.89 38.01
CA ASN A 200 -13.60 26.26 39.29
C ASN A 200 -14.89 27.08 39.14
N GLY A 201 -15.24 27.49 37.91
CA GLY A 201 -16.44 28.28 37.60
C GLY A 201 -16.30 29.78 37.88
N SER A 202 -15.10 30.29 38.15
CA SER A 202 -14.82 31.73 38.31
C SER A 202 -14.70 32.47 36.98
N ALA A 203 -14.34 31.75 35.92
CA ALA A 203 -14.39 32.21 34.54
C ALA A 203 -15.21 31.22 33.71
N HIS A 204 -15.62 31.62 32.51
CA HIS A 204 -16.41 30.76 31.62
C HIS A 204 -15.67 30.44 30.32
N SER A 205 -14.67 31.21 29.93
CA SER A 205 -14.01 31.04 28.65
C SER A 205 -12.48 30.99 28.70
N LEU A 206 -11.91 30.35 27.70
CA LEU A 206 -10.48 30.09 27.54
C LEU A 206 -10.09 30.38 26.09
N ARG A 207 -9.23 31.38 25.87
CA ARG A 207 -8.74 31.70 24.53
C ARG A 207 -7.56 30.80 24.14
N ILE A 208 -7.60 30.30 22.92
CA ILE A 208 -6.56 29.49 22.29
C ILE A 208 -6.14 30.16 20.99
N THR A 209 -4.86 30.45 20.86
CA THR A 209 -4.27 31.01 19.64
C THR A 209 -3.54 29.93 18.85
N ASP A 210 -3.65 29.99 17.52
CA ASP A 210 -3.03 29.03 16.60
C ASP A 210 -3.34 27.56 16.95
N ALA A 211 -4.62 27.26 17.17
CA ALA A 211 -5.06 25.96 17.66
C ALA A 211 -4.81 24.83 16.65
N TYR A 212 -5.02 25.07 15.36
CA TYR A 212 -4.81 24.11 14.27
C TYR A 212 -4.74 24.81 12.90
N PRO A 213 -4.18 24.18 11.85
CA PRO A 213 -4.16 24.76 10.51
C PRO A 213 -5.55 24.75 9.87
N ARG A 214 -5.89 25.77 9.08
CA ARG A 214 -7.19 25.85 8.37
C ARG A 214 -7.31 24.84 7.22
N TYR A 215 -6.18 24.53 6.57
CA TYR A 215 -6.13 23.68 5.37
C TYR A 215 -5.43 22.35 5.65
N PHE A 216 -6.13 21.26 5.39
CA PHE A 216 -5.61 19.91 5.52
C PHE A 216 -5.52 19.22 4.16
N ARG A 217 -4.47 18.42 4.00
CA ARG A 217 -4.30 17.47 2.90
C ARG A 217 -4.35 16.06 3.47
N VAL A 218 -5.30 15.26 3.00
CA VAL A 218 -5.49 13.86 3.41
C VAL A 218 -4.94 12.97 2.32
N THR A 219 -3.84 12.28 2.60
CA THR A 219 -3.10 11.53 1.57
C THR A 219 -3.65 10.13 1.37
N GLY A 220 -3.45 9.54 0.19
CA GLY A 220 -3.74 8.13 -0.07
C GLY A 220 -2.90 7.16 0.78
N SER A 221 -1.80 7.62 1.36
CA SER A 221 -0.97 6.81 2.28
C SER A 221 -1.57 6.62 3.66
N GLY A 222 -2.62 7.37 4.02
CA GLY A 222 -3.26 7.33 5.33
C GLY A 222 -2.66 8.31 6.34
N GLU A 223 -2.18 9.46 5.88
CA GLU A 223 -1.70 10.55 6.73
C GLU A 223 -2.49 11.83 6.47
N VAL A 224 -2.67 12.65 7.49
CA VAL A 224 -3.17 14.01 7.35
C VAL A 224 -2.01 14.97 7.58
N ARG A 225 -1.84 15.92 6.67
CA ARG A 225 -0.81 16.95 6.76
C ARG A 225 -1.43 18.32 6.58
N ARG A 226 -0.77 19.34 7.12
CA ARG A 226 -1.06 20.73 6.78
C ARG A 226 -0.76 20.95 5.29
N LEU A 227 -1.59 21.73 4.61
CA LEU A 227 -1.32 22.13 3.23
C LEU A 227 -0.08 23.05 3.20
N GLU A 228 1.00 22.64 2.53
CA GLU A 228 2.33 23.28 2.60
C GLU A 228 2.34 24.77 2.23
N SER A 229 1.45 25.19 1.32
CA SER A 229 1.31 26.59 0.89
C SER A 229 0.58 27.47 1.90
N SER A 230 -0.21 26.88 2.81
CA SER A 230 -1.12 27.61 3.69
C SER A 230 -0.44 28.09 4.98
N ILE A 231 -0.56 29.38 5.29
CA ILE A 231 -0.04 29.97 6.53
C ILE A 231 -1.16 30.14 7.58
N ASP A 232 -2.42 30.05 7.17
CA ASP A 232 -3.57 30.31 8.04
C ASP A 232 -3.78 29.23 9.12
N SER A 233 -3.88 29.71 10.35
CA SER A 233 -4.23 28.95 11.55
C SER A 233 -5.59 29.43 12.07
N VAL A 234 -6.33 28.51 12.70
CA VAL A 234 -7.59 28.83 13.38
C VAL A 234 -7.28 29.10 14.84
N SER A 235 -7.71 30.25 15.33
CA SER A 235 -7.69 30.61 16.75
C SER A 235 -9.12 30.58 17.28
N GLY A 236 -9.33 30.13 18.51
CA GLY A 236 -10.67 29.97 19.04
C GLY A 236 -10.79 30.25 20.53
N GLU A 237 -12.03 30.24 20.99
CA GLU A 237 -12.41 30.40 22.38
C GLU A 237 -13.21 29.18 22.83
N LEU A 238 -12.71 28.50 23.86
CA LEU A 238 -13.41 27.42 24.54
C LEU A 238 -14.27 28.00 25.65
N LEU A 239 -15.57 27.75 25.60
CA LEU A 239 -16.55 28.19 26.59
C LEU A 239 -17.08 26.97 27.36
N LEU A 240 -17.09 27.03 28.70
CA LEU A 240 -17.76 26.05 29.54
C LEU A 240 -19.15 26.57 29.90
N ASN A 241 -20.19 25.92 29.37
CA ASN A 241 -21.57 26.28 29.63
C ASN A 241 -22.07 25.63 30.93
N ASN A 242 -22.74 26.45 31.76
CA ASN A 242 -23.25 26.05 33.08
C ASN A 242 -24.59 25.29 33.00
N GLY A 243 -24.69 24.31 32.11
CA GLY A 243 -25.82 23.40 32.03
C GLY A 243 -25.90 22.40 33.18
N THR A 244 -27.00 21.65 33.25
CA THR A 244 -27.14 20.48 34.13
C THR A 244 -27.45 19.24 33.29
N PRO A 245 -26.44 18.47 32.82
CA PRO A 245 -24.99 18.61 33.04
C PRO A 245 -24.33 19.72 32.17
N PRO A 246 -23.14 20.22 32.55
CA PRO A 246 -22.41 21.22 31.77
C PRO A 246 -21.83 20.63 30.49
N TRP A 247 -21.47 21.47 29.51
CA TRP A 247 -20.80 21.07 28.28
C TRP A 247 -19.86 22.18 27.79
N TRP A 248 -18.88 21.80 26.97
CA TRP A 248 -17.96 22.74 26.34
C TRP A 248 -18.44 23.14 24.95
N SER A 249 -18.13 24.37 24.56
CA SER A 249 -18.30 24.86 23.19
C SER A 249 -16.99 25.47 22.71
N PHE A 250 -16.70 25.34 21.42
CA PHE A 250 -15.57 25.96 20.76
C PHE A 250 -16.09 26.95 19.71
N TYR A 251 -15.68 28.20 19.83
CA TYR A 251 -15.99 29.25 18.88
C TYR A 251 -14.73 29.71 18.16
N ASP A 252 -14.77 29.78 16.82
CA ASP A 252 -13.71 30.41 16.05
C ASP A 252 -13.72 31.94 16.29
N THR A 253 -12.56 32.50 16.61
CA THR A 253 -12.39 33.94 16.92
C THR A 253 -12.25 34.82 15.68
N ASN A 254 -11.84 34.24 14.54
CA ASN A 254 -11.80 34.91 13.25
C ASN A 254 -12.72 34.17 12.28
N PRO A 255 -14.05 34.23 12.48
CA PRO A 255 -15.02 33.57 11.63
C PRO A 255 -15.24 34.37 10.33
N SER A 256 -14.19 34.93 9.75
CA SER A 256 -14.19 35.76 8.53
C SER A 256 -15.00 35.13 7.36
N ASP A 257 -15.31 33.84 7.47
CA ASP A 257 -15.86 32.93 6.47
C ASP A 257 -17.33 32.51 6.76
N LEU A 258 -18.14 33.38 7.37
CA LEU A 258 -19.57 33.12 7.67
C LEU A 258 -20.42 32.75 6.44
N ALA A 259 -19.94 33.01 5.22
CA ALA A 259 -20.63 32.65 3.98
C ALA A 259 -20.62 31.14 3.68
N GLY A 260 -19.57 30.41 4.10
CA GLY A 260 -19.42 28.98 3.80
C GLY A 260 -20.23 28.08 4.72
N CYS A 261 -20.20 28.35 6.02
CA CYS A 261 -20.82 27.51 7.06
C CYS A 261 -22.19 28.02 7.56
N GLN A 262 -22.82 28.94 6.82
CA GLN A 262 -24.20 29.42 7.07
C GLN A 262 -24.47 29.87 8.53
N GLY A 263 -23.48 30.47 9.20
CA GLY A 263 -23.59 30.95 10.58
C GLY A 263 -23.23 29.93 11.68
N GLN A 264 -22.69 28.76 11.33
CA GLN A 264 -22.03 27.88 12.30
C GLN A 264 -20.63 28.41 12.61
N ASN A 265 -20.42 28.92 13.83
CA ASN A 265 -19.14 29.49 14.29
C ASN A 265 -18.24 28.47 15.02
N GLY A 266 -18.47 27.18 14.79
CA GLY A 266 -17.69 26.11 15.41
C GLY A 266 -16.37 25.84 14.68
N PRO A 267 -15.71 24.70 14.97
CA PRO A 267 -14.50 24.31 14.26
C PRO A 267 -14.73 24.20 12.75
N MET A 268 -13.85 24.81 11.96
CA MET A 268 -13.92 24.83 10.50
C MET A 268 -12.61 24.36 9.91
N ALA A 269 -12.68 23.52 8.88
CA ALA A 269 -11.51 23.04 8.16
C ALA A 269 -11.79 22.91 6.66
N ILE A 270 -10.81 23.24 5.84
CA ILE A 270 -10.84 22.95 4.41
C ILE A 270 -9.96 21.71 4.19
N VAL A 271 -10.54 20.68 3.57
CA VAL A 271 -9.87 19.40 3.37
C VAL A 271 -9.76 19.09 1.89
N VAL A 272 -8.53 18.83 1.47
CA VAL A 272 -8.21 18.29 0.16
C VAL A 272 -7.91 16.80 0.32
N SER A 273 -8.78 15.95 -0.22
CA SER A 273 -8.61 14.49 -0.15
C SER A 273 -7.99 13.98 -1.45
N GLU A 274 -6.86 13.28 -1.34
CA GLU A 274 -6.23 12.70 -2.52
C GLU A 274 -7.11 11.62 -3.14
N GLU A 275 -7.20 11.65 -4.47
CA GLU A 275 -7.86 10.62 -5.24
C GLU A 275 -7.24 9.25 -4.97
N THR A 276 -8.07 8.21 -5.01
CA THR A 276 -7.61 6.84 -4.75
C THR A 276 -7.85 5.91 -5.94
N PRO A 277 -6.90 5.00 -6.21
CA PRO A 277 -7.03 4.03 -7.29
C PRO A 277 -8.20 3.06 -7.04
N GLN A 278 -8.93 2.70 -8.10
CA GLN A 278 -10.00 1.69 -8.04
C GLN A 278 -9.57 0.28 -8.46
N GLY A 279 -10.39 -0.71 -8.09
CA GLY A 279 -10.25 -2.11 -8.52
C GLY A 279 -9.23 -2.91 -7.73
N ILE A 280 -8.95 -4.14 -8.21
CA ILE A 280 -8.03 -5.10 -7.57
C ILE A 280 -6.62 -4.50 -7.41
N ILE A 281 -6.20 -3.70 -8.38
CA ILE A 281 -4.91 -2.99 -8.35
C ILE A 281 -4.93 -1.97 -7.21
N GLY A 282 -5.95 -1.12 -7.12
CA GLY A 282 -6.08 -0.14 -6.03
C GLY A 282 -6.14 -0.78 -4.63
N GLU A 283 -6.84 -1.91 -4.48
CA GLU A 283 -6.88 -2.66 -3.22
C GLU A 283 -5.51 -3.25 -2.86
N THR A 284 -4.78 -3.78 -3.84
CA THR A 284 -3.43 -4.31 -3.62
C THR A 284 -2.46 -3.18 -3.26
N LEU A 285 -2.56 -2.04 -3.94
CA LEU A 285 -1.73 -0.84 -3.69
C LEU A 285 -2.02 -0.19 -2.33
N SER A 286 -3.26 -0.28 -1.84
CA SER A 286 -3.60 0.22 -0.51
C SER A 286 -2.86 -0.52 0.62
N LYS A 287 -2.50 -1.79 0.37
CA LYS A 287 -1.84 -2.68 1.33
C LYS A 287 -0.33 -2.80 1.10
N PHE A 288 0.11 -2.77 -0.16
CA PHE A 288 1.50 -2.94 -0.57
C PHE A 288 1.96 -1.77 -1.43
N SER A 289 3.16 -1.26 -1.15
CA SER A 289 3.78 -0.24 -1.99
C SER A 289 4.03 -0.79 -3.41
N ILE A 290 3.85 0.05 -4.43
CA ILE A 290 4.13 -0.27 -5.84
C ILE A 290 5.55 -0.86 -6.00
N TRP A 291 6.51 -0.30 -5.27
CA TRP A 291 7.91 -0.77 -5.24
C TRP A 291 8.03 -2.20 -4.75
N SER A 292 7.28 -2.56 -3.71
CA SER A 292 7.32 -3.93 -3.16
C SER A 292 6.72 -4.95 -4.12
N LEU A 293 5.63 -4.60 -4.81
CA LEU A 293 5.02 -5.43 -5.84
C LEU A 293 5.97 -5.63 -7.02
N TYR A 294 6.59 -4.54 -7.49
CA TYR A 294 7.56 -4.56 -8.58
C TYR A 294 8.77 -5.46 -8.26
N ILE A 295 9.42 -5.25 -7.11
CA ILE A 295 10.59 -6.05 -6.71
C ILE A 295 10.23 -7.54 -6.62
N THR A 296 9.07 -7.85 -6.03
CA THR A 296 8.61 -9.25 -5.88
C THR A 296 8.40 -9.91 -7.24
N PHE A 297 7.72 -9.23 -8.17
CA PHE A 297 7.50 -9.73 -9.53
C PHE A 297 8.82 -9.94 -10.28
N VAL A 298 9.69 -8.93 -10.30
CA VAL A 298 10.99 -9.00 -11.00
C VAL A 298 11.87 -10.11 -10.41
N LEU A 299 11.90 -10.27 -9.08
CA LEU A 299 12.66 -11.32 -8.42
C LEU A 299 12.13 -12.71 -8.80
N ALA A 300 10.80 -12.89 -8.85
CA ALA A 300 10.18 -14.15 -9.23
C ALA A 300 10.57 -14.54 -10.67
N VAL A 301 10.48 -13.60 -11.61
CA VAL A 301 10.87 -13.87 -13.01
C VAL A 301 12.38 -14.08 -13.15
N ALA A 302 13.20 -13.29 -12.46
CA ALA A 302 14.65 -13.48 -12.47
C ALA A 302 15.07 -14.87 -11.93
N ARG A 303 14.41 -15.34 -10.87
CA ARG A 303 14.60 -16.71 -10.36
C ARG A 303 14.18 -17.76 -11.39
N PHE A 304 13.05 -17.56 -12.07
CA PHE A 304 12.60 -18.46 -13.13
C PHE A 304 13.61 -18.54 -14.29
N ILE A 305 14.10 -17.39 -14.77
CA ILE A 305 15.14 -17.35 -15.82
C ILE A 305 16.41 -18.05 -15.33
N ARG A 306 16.83 -17.80 -14.09
CA ARG A 306 18.00 -18.45 -13.50
C ARG A 306 17.87 -19.97 -13.50
N LEU A 307 16.69 -20.52 -13.19
CA LEU A 307 16.45 -21.97 -13.20
C LEU A 307 16.63 -22.58 -14.59
N GLN A 308 16.23 -21.88 -15.65
CA GLN A 308 16.36 -22.37 -17.03
C GLN A 308 17.83 -22.34 -17.52
N CYS A 309 18.64 -21.40 -17.02
CA CYS A 309 20.06 -21.29 -17.40
C CYS A 309 21.03 -21.94 -16.41
N SER A 310 20.55 -22.38 -15.23
CA SER A 310 21.39 -23.06 -14.24
C SER A 310 21.66 -24.51 -14.62
N ASP A 311 22.82 -25.01 -14.23
CA ASP A 311 23.20 -26.43 -14.34
C ASP A 311 23.15 -27.04 -15.75
N LEU A 312 23.23 -26.21 -16.79
CA LEU A 312 23.35 -26.67 -18.19
C LEU A 312 24.48 -27.70 -18.36
N ARG A 313 25.60 -27.51 -17.65
CA ARG A 313 26.73 -28.46 -17.67
C ARG A 313 26.35 -29.87 -17.20
N MET A 314 25.42 -29.99 -16.27
CA MET A 314 25.00 -31.27 -15.70
C MET A 314 24.08 -32.03 -16.68
N ARG A 315 23.48 -31.32 -17.63
CA ARG A 315 22.59 -31.88 -18.66
C ARG A 315 23.34 -32.39 -19.89
N ILE A 316 24.60 -31.95 -20.10
CA ILE A 316 25.43 -32.31 -21.26
C ILE A 316 25.46 -33.83 -21.55
N PRO A 317 25.70 -34.72 -20.56
CA PRO A 317 25.80 -36.16 -20.81
C PRO A 317 24.52 -36.80 -21.36
N TYR A 318 23.37 -36.15 -21.17
CA TYR A 318 22.06 -36.70 -21.50
C TYR A 318 21.42 -36.01 -22.72
N GLU A 319 21.82 -34.76 -23.03
CA GLU A 319 21.29 -33.99 -24.17
C GLU A 319 22.22 -33.99 -25.40
N ASN A 320 23.50 -34.32 -25.25
CA ASN A 320 24.48 -34.31 -26.34
C ASN A 320 24.96 -35.72 -26.72
N LEU A 321 24.01 -36.61 -26.95
CA LEU A 321 24.28 -37.98 -27.37
C LEU A 321 24.53 -38.05 -28.90
N PRO A 322 25.51 -38.84 -29.38
CA PRO A 322 25.78 -39.00 -30.82
C PRO A 322 24.68 -39.74 -31.58
N SER A 323 24.16 -40.83 -31.02
CA SER A 323 22.96 -41.54 -31.48
C SER A 323 22.10 -41.92 -30.28
N CYS A 324 20.77 -41.91 -30.44
CA CYS A 324 19.80 -42.28 -29.41
C CYS A 324 18.96 -43.50 -29.78
N ASP A 325 19.17 -44.11 -30.95
CA ASP A 325 18.24 -45.09 -31.52
C ASP A 325 18.11 -46.33 -30.63
N ARG A 326 19.23 -46.91 -30.20
CA ARG A 326 19.24 -48.07 -29.30
C ARG A 326 18.53 -47.82 -27.97
N LEU A 327 18.59 -46.58 -27.44
CA LEU A 327 17.90 -46.21 -26.19
C LEU A 327 16.41 -45.99 -26.41
N LEU A 328 16.02 -45.44 -27.56
CA LEU A 328 14.62 -45.30 -27.95
C LEU A 328 13.98 -46.67 -28.20
N ASP A 329 14.68 -47.60 -28.84
CA ASP A 329 14.20 -48.98 -29.04
C ASP A 329 13.93 -49.69 -27.71
N ILE A 330 14.77 -49.47 -26.69
CA ILE A 330 14.52 -49.99 -25.33
C ILE A 330 13.26 -49.36 -24.74
N CYS A 331 13.07 -48.04 -24.88
CA CYS A 331 11.85 -47.36 -24.41
C CYS A 331 10.60 -47.86 -25.14
N GLU A 332 10.64 -48.03 -26.46
CA GLU A 332 9.55 -48.58 -27.27
C GLU A 332 9.26 -50.04 -26.90
N GLY A 333 10.29 -50.84 -26.64
CA GLY A 333 10.16 -52.20 -26.12
C GLY A 333 9.47 -52.26 -24.75
N ILE A 334 9.74 -51.29 -23.85
CA ILE A 334 9.03 -51.17 -22.58
C ILE A 334 7.54 -50.85 -22.82
N TYR A 335 7.23 -49.95 -23.76
CA TYR A 335 5.84 -49.63 -24.11
C TYR A 335 5.11 -50.83 -24.73
N ALA A 336 5.79 -51.60 -25.59
CA ALA A 336 5.23 -52.81 -26.21
C ALA A 336 4.94 -53.90 -25.17
N ALA A 337 5.91 -54.22 -24.31
CA ALA A 337 5.73 -55.20 -23.23
C ALA A 337 4.57 -54.82 -22.28
N ARG A 338 4.43 -53.51 -21.98
CA ARG A 338 3.31 -53.01 -21.19
C ARG A 338 1.97 -53.16 -21.90
N ALA A 339 1.91 -52.94 -23.22
CA ALA A 339 0.69 -53.08 -24.00
C ALA A 339 0.23 -54.54 -24.12
N GLU A 340 1.18 -55.48 -24.16
CA GLU A 340 0.94 -56.92 -24.23
C GLU A 340 0.71 -57.56 -22.86
N GLY A 341 1.04 -56.84 -21.77
CA GLY A 341 0.88 -57.31 -20.40
C GLY A 341 2.03 -58.20 -19.90
N GLU A 342 3.16 -58.22 -20.60
CA GLU A 342 4.36 -58.99 -20.24
C GLU A 342 5.20 -58.24 -19.18
N LEU A 343 4.71 -58.23 -17.94
CA LEU A 343 5.30 -57.45 -16.85
C LEU A 343 6.74 -57.84 -16.50
N GLU A 344 7.13 -59.10 -16.67
CA GLU A 344 8.51 -59.55 -16.42
C GLU A 344 9.48 -58.92 -17.42
N VAL A 345 9.11 -58.88 -18.70
CA VAL A 345 9.92 -58.27 -19.76
C VAL A 345 9.98 -56.75 -19.57
N GLU A 346 8.86 -56.12 -19.20
CA GLU A 346 8.81 -54.70 -18.86
C GLU A 346 9.80 -54.35 -17.73
N GLU A 347 9.82 -55.15 -16.65
CA GLU A 347 10.71 -54.92 -15.52
C GLU A 347 12.19 -55.09 -15.90
N VAL A 348 12.54 -56.14 -16.66
CA VAL A 348 13.92 -56.36 -17.10
C VAL A 348 14.40 -55.22 -18.00
N LEU A 349 13.59 -54.78 -18.97
CA LEU A 349 13.92 -53.67 -19.85
C LEU A 349 14.03 -52.33 -19.10
N TYR A 350 13.14 -52.07 -18.13
CA TYR A 350 13.21 -50.88 -17.30
C TYR A 350 14.50 -50.82 -16.48
N TRP A 351 14.88 -51.90 -15.80
CA TRP A 351 16.13 -51.92 -15.03
C TRP A 351 17.37 -51.83 -15.92
N THR A 352 17.30 -52.37 -17.14
CA THR A 352 18.35 -52.21 -18.14
C THR A 352 18.53 -50.74 -18.50
N LEU A 353 17.44 -50.02 -18.81
CA LEU A 353 17.46 -48.58 -19.08
C LEU A 353 18.03 -47.77 -17.90
N VAL A 354 17.59 -48.08 -16.68
CA VAL A 354 18.08 -47.40 -15.46
C VAL A 354 19.57 -47.64 -15.24
N ASN A 355 20.06 -48.86 -15.45
CA ASN A 355 21.48 -49.19 -15.30
C ASN A 355 22.35 -48.44 -16.32
N VAL A 356 21.86 -48.25 -17.54
CA VAL A 356 22.53 -47.43 -18.56
C VAL A 356 22.61 -45.97 -18.11
N TYR A 357 21.51 -45.37 -17.64
CA TYR A 357 21.51 -43.99 -17.14
C TYR A 357 22.30 -43.79 -15.84
N ARG A 358 22.54 -44.85 -15.07
CA ARG A 358 23.35 -44.81 -13.83
C ARG A 358 24.86 -44.76 -14.11
N SER A 359 25.30 -45.22 -15.29
CA SER A 359 26.72 -45.32 -15.64
C SER A 359 27.03 -44.54 -16.92
N PRO A 360 27.78 -43.43 -16.84
CA PRO A 360 28.17 -42.65 -18.02
C PRO A 360 28.91 -43.47 -19.08
N HIS A 361 29.69 -44.47 -18.66
CA HIS A 361 30.40 -45.36 -19.58
C HIS A 361 29.42 -46.21 -20.41
N MET A 362 28.41 -46.80 -19.75
CA MET A 362 27.37 -47.57 -20.43
C MET A 362 26.56 -46.68 -21.37
N LEU A 363 26.21 -45.47 -20.93
CA LEU A 363 25.49 -44.50 -21.76
C LEU A 363 26.27 -44.15 -23.04
N LEU A 364 27.58 -43.92 -22.95
CA LEU A 364 28.43 -43.68 -24.11
C LEU A 364 28.50 -44.89 -25.05
N GLU A 365 28.52 -46.10 -24.52
CA GLU A 365 28.59 -47.33 -25.32
C GLU A 365 27.29 -47.60 -26.10
N TYR A 366 26.14 -47.32 -25.48
CA TYR A 366 24.83 -47.46 -26.09
C TYR A 366 24.48 -46.33 -27.09
N THR A 367 25.25 -45.25 -27.11
CA THR A 367 24.98 -44.06 -27.95
C THR A 367 26.02 -43.85 -29.06
N LYS A 368 26.90 -44.84 -29.28
CA LYS A 368 27.81 -44.86 -30.43
C LYS A 368 27.00 -44.94 -31.74
N PRO A 369 27.38 -44.19 -32.78
CA PRO A 369 26.85 -44.42 -34.12
C PRO A 369 27.26 -45.82 -34.59
N ASP A 370 26.36 -46.48 -35.31
CA ASP A 370 26.63 -47.78 -35.95
C ASP A 370 27.64 -47.69 -37.10
#